data_AF-A0A7X0FU13-F1
#
_entry.id   AF-A0A7X0FU13-F1
#
_cell.length_a   1.000
_cell.length_b   1.000
_cell.length_c   1.000
_cell.angle_alpha   90.00
_cell.angle_beta   90.00
_cell.angle_gamma   90.00
#
_symmetry.space_group_name_H-M   'P 1'
#
loop_
_entity.id
_entity.type
_entity.pdbx_description
1 polymer ?
#
loop_
_entity_poly.entity_id
_entity_poly.type
_entity_poly.pdbx_seq_one_letter_code
_entity_poly.pdbx_strand_id
1 'polypeptide(L)'
;MRLRDPGAQPERTALAWSRTTLALIGAGLLCVRLAPSAPGTVLAAAVVCGGAALMLRRTRRSFHARRTLPSGAGVADPVSILITTGLAMLLAGVAAAFAF
;
A
#
# COMPACT_ATOMS: atom_id res chain seq x y z
N MET A 1 24.08 -3.54 -23.43
CA MET A 1 22.68 -3.37 -22.99
C MET A 1 22.54 -2.05 -22.24
N ARG A 2 22.18 -0.96 -22.91
CA ARG A 2 21.85 0.32 -22.26
C ARG A 2 20.33 0.46 -22.26
N LEU A 3 19.67 0.00 -21.20
CA LEU A 3 18.22 0.13 -21.01
C LEU A 3 17.91 0.81 -19.67
N ARG A 4 18.62 1.90 -19.38
CA ARG A 4 18.34 2.77 -18.25
C ARG A 4 17.71 4.03 -18.80
N ASP A 5 16.39 4.03 -18.95
CA ASP A 5 15.62 5.26 -19.14
C ASP A 5 15.73 6.10 -17.86
N PRO A 6 16.51 7.19 -17.85
CA PRO A 6 16.76 7.97 -16.64
C PRO A 6 15.47 8.58 -16.08
N GLY A 7 14.47 8.81 -16.95
CA GLY A 7 13.15 9.32 -16.59
C GLY A 7 12.15 8.28 -16.09
N ALA A 8 12.43 6.98 -16.18
CA ALA A 8 11.49 5.92 -15.78
C ALA A 8 11.54 5.57 -14.28
N GLN A 9 12.47 6.15 -13.52
CA GLN A 9 12.64 5.86 -12.09
C GLN A 9 11.39 6.17 -11.23
N PRO A 10 10.66 7.27 -11.44
CA PRO A 10 9.43 7.56 -10.69
C PRO A 10 8.35 6.51 -10.94
N GLU A 11 8.20 6.04 -12.17
CA GLU A 11 7.19 5.02 -12.52
C GLU A 11 7.55 3.65 -11.94
N ARG A 12 8.83 3.26 -11.98
CA ARG A 12 9.31 2.02 -11.34
C ARG A 12 9.07 2.04 -9.83
N THR A 13 9.31 3.18 -9.20
CA THR A 13 9.08 3.37 -7.77
C THR A 13 7.59 3.28 -7.45
N ALA A 14 6.74 3.95 -8.23
CA ALA A 14 5.29 3.87 -8.07
C ALA A 14 4.75 2.43 -8.24
N LEU A 15 5.26 1.67 -9.21
CA LEU A 15 4.91 0.25 -9.40
C LEU A 15 5.33 -0.61 -8.20
N ALA A 16 6.54 -0.41 -7.68
CA ALA A 16 6.99 -1.12 -6.48
C ALA A 16 6.08 -0.83 -5.28
N TRP A 17 5.72 0.43 -5.07
CA TRP A 17 4.80 0.85 -4.00
C TRP A 17 3.40 0.24 -4.14
N SER A 18 2.85 0.17 -5.36
CA SER A 18 1.56 -0.49 -5.62
C SER A 18 1.63 -1.99 -5.32
N ARG A 19 2.75 -2.63 -5.68
CA ARG A 19 2.98 -4.06 -5.37
C ARG A 19 3.03 -4.31 -3.87
N THR A 20 3.71 -3.46 -3.10
CA THR A 20 3.74 -3.55 -1.64
C THR A 20 2.34 -3.39 -1.04
N THR A 21 1.58 -2.40 -1.50
CA THR A 21 0.19 -2.21 -1.02
C THR A 21 -0.69 -3.41 -1.35
N LEU A 22 -0.54 -4.01 -2.55
CA LEU A 22 -1.29 -5.20 -2.93
C LEU A 22 -0.90 -6.43 -2.09
N ALA A 23 0.39 -6.58 -1.77
CA ALA A 23 0.86 -7.64 -0.88
C ALA A 23 0.27 -7.50 0.53
N LEU A 24 0.19 -6.28 1.08
CA LEU A 24 -0.47 -6.01 2.36
C LEU A 24 -1.96 -6.35 2.32
N ILE A 25 -2.66 -5.99 1.24
CA ILE A 25 -4.08 -6.33 1.05
C ILE A 25 -4.26 -7.85 0.98
N GLY A 26 -3.45 -8.55 0.18
CA GLY A 26 -3.52 -10.01 0.04
C GLY A 26 -3.26 -10.73 1.35
N ALA A 27 -2.22 -10.32 2.09
CA ALA A 27 -1.94 -10.85 3.43
C ALA A 27 -3.07 -10.55 4.41
N GLY A 28 -3.62 -9.34 4.41
CA GLY A 28 -4.77 -8.97 5.23
C GLY A 28 -6.01 -9.82 4.92
N LEU A 29 -6.31 -10.08 3.64
CA LEU A 29 -7.42 -10.95 3.23
C LEU A 29 -7.22 -12.39 3.70
N LEU A 30 -5.99 -12.91 3.59
CA LEU A 30 -5.64 -14.23 4.11
C LEU A 30 -5.85 -14.30 5.63
N CYS A 31 -5.43 -13.26 6.36
CA CYS A 31 -5.68 -13.15 7.79
C CYS A 31 -7.17 -13.06 8.12
N VAL A 32 -7.98 -12.27 7.39
CA VAL A 32 -9.44 -12.24 7.59
C VAL A 32 -10.05 -13.64 7.41
N ARG A 33 -9.58 -14.39 6.41
CA ARG A 33 -10.10 -15.73 6.10
C ARG A 33 -9.74 -16.78 7.14
N LEU A 34 -8.57 -16.66 7.76
CA LEU A 34 -8.00 -17.63 8.71
C LEU A 34 -8.12 -17.21 10.17
N ALA A 35 -8.62 -16.01 10.46
CA ALA A 35 -8.65 -15.47 11.81
C ALA A 35 -9.45 -16.36 12.77
N PRO A 36 -8.82 -16.82 13.88
CA PRO A 36 -9.49 -17.64 14.88
C PRO A 36 -10.37 -16.80 15.81
N SER A 37 -10.16 -15.48 15.85
CA SER A 37 -10.78 -14.55 16.79
C SER A 37 -11.38 -13.33 16.08
N ALA A 38 -12.54 -12.87 16.57
CA ALA A 38 -13.16 -11.63 16.11
C ALA A 38 -12.22 -10.40 16.10
N PRO A 39 -11.41 -10.12 17.14
CA PRO A 39 -10.47 -9.00 17.11
C PRO A 39 -9.39 -9.16 16.03
N GLY A 40 -8.87 -10.39 15.81
CA GLY A 40 -7.94 -10.68 14.73
C GLY A 40 -8.55 -10.39 13.35
N THR A 41 -9.82 -10.77 13.14
CA THR A 41 -10.56 -10.47 11.91
C THR A 41 -10.74 -8.97 11.68
N VAL A 42 -11.10 -8.21 12.72
CA VAL A 42 -11.30 -6.75 12.62
C VAL A 42 -9.99 -6.04 12.28
N LEU A 43 -8.90 -6.40 12.95
CA LEU A 43 -7.57 -5.85 12.65
C LEU A 43 -7.15 -6.18 11.21
N ALA A 44 -7.31 -7.42 10.76
CA ALA A 44 -6.99 -7.83 9.41
C ALA A 44 -7.85 -7.08 8.36
N ALA A 45 -9.14 -6.90 8.63
CA ALA A 45 -10.04 -6.12 7.78
C ALA A 45 -9.62 -4.64 7.70
N ALA A 46 -9.13 -4.06 8.79
CA ALA A 46 -8.58 -2.70 8.79
C ALA A 46 -7.34 -2.58 7.88
N VAL A 47 -6.46 -3.60 7.85
CA VAL A 47 -5.33 -3.64 6.89
C VAL A 47 -5.83 -3.62 5.45
N VAL A 48 -6.82 -4.46 5.14
CA VAL A 48 -7.40 -4.57 3.79
C VAL A 48 -8.02 -3.24 3.36
N CYS A 49 -8.91 -2.68 4.18
CA CYS A 49 -9.59 -1.42 3.89
C CYS A 49 -8.61 -0.25 3.78
N GLY A 50 -7.64 -0.15 4.69
CA GLY A 50 -6.62 0.89 4.65
C GLY A 50 -5.70 0.77 3.43
N GLY A 51 -5.31 -0.45 3.06
CA GLY A 51 -4.53 -0.72 1.84
C GLY A 51 -5.31 -0.33 0.58
N ALA A 52 -6.58 -0.70 0.48
CA ALA A 52 -7.44 -0.33 -0.65
C ALA A 52 -7.62 1.19 -0.77
N ALA A 53 -7.86 1.87 0.35
CA ALA A 53 -7.97 3.33 0.38
C ALA A 53 -6.66 4.02 -0.06
N LEU A 54 -5.50 3.51 0.39
CA LEU A 54 -4.20 4.00 -0.03
C LEU A 54 -3.97 3.83 -1.53
N MET A 55 -4.29 2.65 -2.06
CA MET A 55 -4.20 2.35 -3.49
C MET A 55 -5.07 3.32 -4.31
N LEU A 56 -6.33 3.52 -3.90
CA LEU A 56 -7.25 4.42 -4.57
C LEU A 56 -6.76 5.89 -4.54
N ARG A 57 -6.27 6.35 -3.38
CA ARG A 57 -5.70 7.71 -3.24
C ARG A 57 -4.50 7.92 -4.17
N ARG A 58 -3.58 6.96 -4.24
CA ARG A 58 -2.40 7.03 -5.13
C ARG A 58 -2.80 7.04 -6.60
N THR A 59 -3.72 6.16 -7.00
CA THR A 59 -4.25 6.10 -8.37
C THR A 59 -4.91 7.42 -8.76
N ARG A 60 -5.81 7.95 -7.91
CA ARG A 60 -6.47 9.24 -8.15
C ARG A 60 -5.47 10.40 -8.29
N ARG A 61 -4.46 10.47 -7.41
CA ARG A 61 -3.42 11.50 -7.52
C ARG A 61 -2.58 11.36 -8.79
N SER A 62 -2.24 10.14 -9.19
CA SER A 62 -1.52 9.90 -10.45
C SER A 62 -2.34 10.33 -11.67
N PHE A 63 -3.64 10.00 -11.70
CA PHE A 63 -4.56 10.44 -12.76
C PHE A 63 -4.72 11.96 -12.81
N HIS A 64 -4.88 12.62 -11.66
CA HIS A 64 -4.96 14.09 -11.60
C HIS A 64 -3.66 14.76 -12.03
N ALA A 65 -2.51 14.28 -11.55
CA ALA A 65 -1.20 14.80 -11.96
C ALA A 65 -0.94 14.64 -13.46
N ARG A 66 -1.44 13.56 -14.08
CA ARG A 66 -1.38 13.36 -15.54
C ARG A 66 -2.28 14.31 -16.33
N ARG A 67 -3.34 14.89 -15.71
CA ARG A 67 -4.30 15.80 -16.37
C ARG A 67 -3.93 17.30 -16.28
N THR A 68 -3.09 17.73 -15.34
CA THR A 68 -2.86 19.16 -15.02
C THR A 68 -1.48 19.72 -15.41
N LEU A 69 -0.78 19.17 -16.40
CA LEU A 69 0.50 19.65 -16.98
C LEU A 69 1.76 19.56 -16.06
N PRO A 70 2.94 20.02 -16.52
CA PRO A 70 4.08 19.25 -17.00
C PRO A 70 5.12 18.96 -15.90
N SER A 71 5.68 17.75 -15.90
CA SER A 71 6.93 17.31 -15.25
C SER A 71 7.38 18.06 -13.98
N GLY A 72 7.27 17.45 -12.78
CA GLY A 72 8.12 17.94 -11.69
C GLY A 72 7.92 17.44 -10.25
N ALA A 73 6.75 16.98 -9.82
CA ALA A 73 6.55 16.69 -8.39
C ALA A 73 6.73 15.19 -8.06
N GLY A 74 7.96 14.69 -8.24
CA GLY A 74 8.37 13.32 -7.90
C GLY A 74 8.79 13.13 -6.44
N VAL A 75 8.11 13.78 -5.48
CA VAL A 75 8.40 13.57 -4.05
C VAL A 75 7.39 12.57 -3.51
N ALA A 76 7.90 11.46 -2.97
CA ALA A 76 7.09 10.47 -2.28
C ALA A 76 6.29 11.15 -1.16
N ASP A 77 4.96 11.05 -1.23
CA ASP A 77 4.06 11.67 -0.25
C ASP A 77 4.33 11.09 1.15
N PRO A 78 4.79 11.89 2.13
CA PRO A 78 5.12 11.39 3.48
C PRO A 78 3.91 10.75 4.16
N VAL A 79 2.69 11.21 3.87
CA VAL A 79 1.45 10.61 4.38
C VAL A 79 1.29 9.18 3.87
N SER A 80 1.68 8.95 2.61
CA SER A 80 1.62 7.63 2.01
C SER A 80 2.63 6.65 2.63
N ILE A 81 3.82 7.13 3.01
CA ILE A 81 4.83 6.34 3.72
C ILE A 81 4.27 5.97 5.11
N LEU A 82 3.78 6.97 5.86
CA LEU A 82 3.23 6.77 7.19
C LEU A 82 2.09 5.74 7.21
N ILE A 83 1.15 5.83 6.26
CA ILE A 83 0.05 4.86 6.14
C ILE A 83 0.57 3.47 5.80
N THR A 84 1.53 3.33 4.89
CA THR A 84 2.07 2.01 4.50
C THR A 84 2.78 1.35 5.69
N THR A 85 3.57 2.11 6.45
CA THR A 85 4.23 1.65 7.67
C THR A 85 3.22 1.26 8.74
N GLY A 86 2.19 2.09 8.96
CA GLY A 86 1.11 1.78 9.91
C GLY A 86 0.37 0.51 9.56
N LEU A 87 0.05 0.29 8.27
CA LEU A 87 -0.59 -0.95 7.80
C LEU A 87 0.30 -2.18 7.98
N ALA A 88 1.61 -2.05 7.73
CA ALA A 88 2.56 -3.13 7.95
C ALA A 88 2.67 -3.49 9.45
N MET A 89 2.72 -2.49 10.34
CA MET A 89 2.70 -2.71 11.78
C MET A 89 1.39 -3.35 12.26
N LEU A 90 0.26 -2.90 11.72
CA LEU A 90 -1.06 -3.44 12.09
C LEU A 90 -1.18 -4.90 11.64
N LEU A 91 -0.70 -5.23 10.44
CA LEU A 91 -0.62 -6.62 9.96
C LEU A 91 0.30 -7.49 10.83
N ALA A 92 1.42 -6.95 11.33
CA ALA A 92 2.26 -7.66 12.29
C ALA A 92 1.52 -7.89 13.63
N GLY A 93 0.72 -6.92 14.08
CA GLY A 93 -0.14 -7.06 15.26
C GLY A 93 -1.24 -8.12 15.10
N VAL A 94 -1.77 -8.30 13.88
CA VAL A 94 -2.69 -9.42 13.57
C VAL A 94 -2.03 -10.76 13.86
N ALA A 95 -0.76 -10.97 13.47
CA ALA A 95 -0.06 -12.21 13.76
C ALA A 95 0.04 -12.49 15.27
N ALA A 96 0.22 -11.46 16.10
CA ALA A 96 0.19 -11.62 17.56
C ALA A 96 -1.21 -12.01 18.05
N ALA A 97 -2.28 -11.44 17.49
CA ALA A 97 -3.67 -11.79 17.84
C ALA A 97 -4.11 -13.20 17.37
N PHE A 98 -3.34 -13.84 16.49
CA PHE A 98 -3.52 -15.25 16.13
C PHE A 98 -2.84 -16.22 17.11
N ALA A 99 -1.87 -15.73 17.90
CA ALA A 99 -1.11 -16.55 18.84
C ALA A 99 -1.80 -16.72 20.21
N PHE A 100 -2.87 -15.95 20.46
CA PHE A 100 -3.71 -16.01 21.66
C PHE A 100 -5.10 -16.53 21.30
#